data_AF-A0A956EJS5-F1
#
_entry.id   AF-A0A956EJS5-F1
#
_cell.length_a   1.000
_cell.length_b   1.000
_cell.length_c   1.000
_cell.angle_alpha   90.00
_cell.angle_beta   90.00
_cell.angle_gamma   90.00
#
_symmetry.space_group_name_H-M   'P 1'
#
loop_
_entity.id
_entity.type
_entity.pdbx_description
1 polymer ?
#
loop_
_entity_poly.entity_id
_entity_poly.type
_entity_poly.pdbx_seq_one_letter_code
_entity_poly.pdbx_strand_id
1 'polypeptide(L)'
;MSDKNPEFASEQQRPTRLQVRVVLSADPGFPTFKRDLEFAHHDASKSRISVPLPFTRESATTFAFDTAAAYLSTDATTRARAGLALHRLATLVDMGNRTYWDRMFLANRGGSSALQVARLRIALTYGGVTYRRPPELEEKEIVIVDRPIGATLPANDGEISLESAARKTRRALVGVDSNSPELLKLLAGDLGKSGSDAADNHGKNPKYGPRLDNLCSEFASWYYYEAGIKVNGKSVRDVEGTQRLHDLFKEAGRLYTYKRGEDKLIKVGGTQTYAHPRPGDFLERRGTEGAEHSMIIHRWIPGNPSSTVEHERSARAIVFNGPWPVFLREVHLRADEAEGNDDFYVGKI
;
A
#
# COMPACT_ATOMS: atom_id res chain seq x y z
N MET A 1 10.73 -23.76 -20.19
CA MET A 1 10.96 -22.53 -19.42
C MET A 1 10.55 -21.38 -20.32
N SER A 2 9.26 -21.04 -20.31
CA SER A 2 8.73 -19.93 -21.10
C SER A 2 8.59 -18.71 -20.20
N ASP A 3 9.38 -17.68 -20.47
CA ASP A 3 9.17 -16.31 -20.01
C ASP A 3 7.86 -15.76 -20.60
N LYS A 4 6.73 -16.24 -20.10
CA LYS A 4 5.39 -15.82 -20.50
C LYS A 4 4.58 -15.42 -19.28
N ASN A 5 5.02 -14.36 -18.62
CA ASN A 5 4.06 -13.41 -18.08
C ASN A 5 4.62 -11.97 -18.14
N PRO A 6 4.68 -11.35 -19.34
CA PRO A 6 5.19 -9.98 -19.52
C PRO A 6 4.33 -8.91 -18.79
N GLU A 7 3.15 -9.24 -18.29
CA GLU A 7 2.28 -8.30 -17.57
C GLU A 7 2.78 -7.93 -16.17
N PHE A 8 3.60 -8.77 -15.52
CA PHE A 8 4.08 -8.47 -14.15
C PHE A 8 5.51 -7.93 -14.08
N ALA A 9 6.29 -8.08 -15.16
CA ALA A 9 7.72 -7.74 -15.16
C ALA A 9 8.04 -6.29 -15.57
N SER A 10 7.10 -5.52 -16.14
CA SER A 10 7.43 -4.23 -16.79
C SER A 10 6.76 -2.97 -16.24
N GLU A 11 5.71 -3.06 -15.40
CA GLU A 11 5.12 -1.86 -14.78
C GLU A 11 5.27 -1.90 -13.26
N GLN A 12 6.49 -1.70 -12.78
CA GLN A 12 6.67 -1.32 -11.38
C GLN A 12 5.81 -0.09 -11.11
N GLN A 13 4.83 -0.22 -10.22
CA GLN A 13 3.95 0.87 -9.84
C GLN A 13 4.75 1.91 -9.05
N ARG A 14 5.33 2.84 -9.79
CA ARG A 14 6.23 3.87 -9.27
C ARG A 14 5.44 5.15 -9.00
N PRO A 15 5.83 5.94 -7.99
CA PRO A 15 5.31 7.28 -7.82
C PRO A 15 5.56 8.13 -9.08
N THR A 16 4.49 8.69 -9.66
CA THR A 16 4.51 9.57 -10.84
C THR A 16 4.16 11.01 -10.51
N ARG A 17 3.57 11.25 -9.34
CA ARG A 17 3.30 12.59 -8.83
C ARG A 17 3.46 12.63 -7.32
N LEU A 18 4.07 13.69 -6.81
CA LEU A 18 4.09 14.04 -5.40
C LEU A 18 3.38 15.38 -5.23
N GLN A 19 2.43 15.42 -4.30
CA GLN A 19 1.76 16.64 -3.87
C GLN A 19 1.97 16.82 -2.36
N VAL A 20 2.55 17.95 -1.98
CA VAL A 20 2.75 18.34 -0.58
C VAL A 20 2.16 19.71 -0.36
N ARG A 21 1.36 19.85 0.70
CA ARG A 21 0.82 21.14 1.14
C ARG A 21 1.07 21.29 2.63
N VAL A 22 1.69 22.39 3.02
CA VAL A 22 1.96 22.72 4.41
C VAL A 22 1.27 24.04 4.77
N VAL A 23 0.59 24.04 5.90
CA VAL A 23 -0.04 25.21 6.49
C VAL A 23 0.69 25.52 7.79
N LEU A 24 1.22 26.73 7.90
CA LEU A 24 1.88 27.24 9.08
C LEU A 24 0.88 27.97 9.99
N SER A 25 1.18 28.04 11.28
CA SER A 25 0.35 28.79 12.24
C SER A 25 0.51 30.31 12.11
N ALA A 26 1.60 30.78 11.53
CA ALA A 26 1.89 32.20 11.32
C ALA A 26 2.70 32.42 10.02
N ASP A 27 2.66 33.64 9.51
CA ASP A 27 3.47 34.04 8.35
C ASP A 27 4.96 34.04 8.75
N PRO A 28 5.80 33.25 8.07
CA PRO A 28 7.21 33.16 8.41
C PRO A 28 8.03 34.37 7.90
N GLY A 29 7.42 35.31 7.17
CA GLY A 29 8.06 36.55 6.71
C GLY A 29 9.03 36.38 5.54
N PHE A 30 9.05 35.21 4.89
CA PHE A 30 9.90 34.94 3.73
C PHE A 30 9.13 34.27 2.59
N PRO A 31 9.49 34.57 1.33
CA PRO A 31 8.74 34.10 0.16
C PRO A 31 9.09 32.67 -0.27
N THR A 32 10.26 32.14 0.14
CA THR A 32 10.73 30.83 -0.31
C THR A 32 10.90 29.86 0.85
N PHE A 33 10.49 28.61 0.62
CA PHE A 33 10.41 27.57 1.62
C PHE A 33 10.95 26.27 1.02
N LYS A 34 12.17 25.86 1.40
CA LYS A 34 12.82 24.64 0.92
C LYS A 34 12.91 23.63 2.05
N ARG A 35 12.19 22.52 1.96
CA ARG A 35 12.25 21.45 2.96
C ARG A 35 12.55 20.14 2.27
N ASP A 36 12.88 19.16 3.07
CA ASP A 36 13.08 17.81 2.59
C ASP A 36 12.02 16.91 3.24
N LEU A 37 11.48 16.01 2.43
CA LEU A 37 10.79 14.84 2.93
C LEU A 37 11.82 13.72 3.04
N GLU A 38 12.08 13.26 4.26
CA GLU A 38 13.09 12.25 4.50
C GLU A 38 12.47 10.90 4.84
N PHE A 39 13.09 9.87 4.29
CA PHE A 39 12.80 8.47 4.55
C PHE A 39 14.05 7.86 5.16
N ALA A 40 13.91 7.24 6.33
CA ALA A 40 15.02 6.61 7.02
C ALA A 40 14.83 5.10 7.07
N HIS A 41 15.92 4.38 6.87
CA HIS A 41 15.95 2.96 7.12
C HIS A 41 15.67 2.67 8.61
N HIS A 42 15.07 1.53 8.93
CA HIS A 42 14.83 1.14 10.33
C HIS A 42 16.14 0.99 11.13
N ASP A 43 17.15 0.38 10.51
CA ASP A 43 18.54 0.36 10.99
C ASP A 43 19.16 1.76 10.92
N ALA A 44 19.43 2.32 12.09
CA ALA A 44 20.00 3.65 12.27
C ALA A 44 21.45 3.78 11.74
N SER A 45 22.14 2.67 11.45
CA SER A 45 23.48 2.69 10.85
C SER A 45 23.47 2.97 9.34
N LYS A 46 22.30 2.92 8.69
CA LYS A 46 22.15 3.15 7.24
C LYS A 46 21.78 4.59 6.91
N SER A 47 21.99 4.97 5.66
CA SER A 47 21.74 6.32 5.14
C SER A 47 20.25 6.67 5.11
N ARG A 48 19.93 7.93 4.80
CA ARG A 48 18.56 8.45 4.61
C ARG A 48 18.36 8.79 3.14
N ILE A 49 17.13 8.63 2.65
CA ILE A 49 16.71 9.12 1.33
C ILE A 49 16.00 10.45 1.55
N SER A 50 16.57 11.53 1.01
CA SER A 50 15.97 12.86 1.04
C SER A 50 15.28 13.17 -0.30
N VAL A 51 14.02 13.60 -0.23
CA VAL A 51 13.20 14.06 -1.34
C VAL A 51 13.03 15.58 -1.22
N PRO A 52 13.65 16.38 -2.09
CA PRO A 52 13.60 17.83 -2.00
C PRO A 52 12.20 18.36 -2.33
N LEU A 53 11.73 19.32 -1.53
CA LEU A 53 10.44 19.98 -1.68
C LEU A 53 10.65 21.48 -1.94
N PRO A 54 10.74 21.92 -3.20
CA PRO A 54 10.77 23.33 -3.55
C PRO A 54 9.35 23.90 -3.49
N PHE A 55 8.93 24.37 -2.32
CA PHE A 55 7.57 24.89 -2.17
C PHE A 55 7.40 26.27 -2.82
N THR A 56 6.21 26.46 -3.38
CA THR A 56 5.66 27.75 -3.81
C THR A 56 4.71 28.26 -2.73
N ARG A 57 4.78 29.56 -2.44
CA ARG A 57 3.86 30.21 -1.52
C ARG A 57 2.49 30.41 -2.19
N GLU A 58 1.44 29.87 -1.59
CA GLU A 58 0.04 30.06 -2.04
C GLU A 58 -0.64 31.22 -1.30
N SER A 59 -0.28 31.44 -0.04
CA SER A 59 -0.86 32.49 0.80
C SER A 59 0.13 32.93 1.88
N ALA A 60 -0.32 33.77 2.82
CA ALA A 60 0.50 34.20 3.96
C ALA A 60 1.10 33.01 4.75
N THR A 61 0.33 31.93 4.91
CA THR A 61 0.69 30.79 5.77
C THR A 61 0.71 29.46 5.04
N THR A 62 0.33 29.42 3.77
CA THR A 62 0.21 28.17 2.99
C THR A 62 1.28 28.08 1.92
N PHE A 63 1.92 26.92 1.86
CA PHE A 63 2.93 26.57 0.88
C PHE A 63 2.59 25.21 0.26
N ALA A 64 2.78 25.09 -1.06
CA ALA A 64 2.53 23.86 -1.78
C ALA A 64 3.68 23.47 -2.72
N PHE A 65 3.85 22.18 -2.93
CA PHE A 65 4.71 21.60 -3.93
C PHE A 65 3.93 20.53 -4.67
N ASP A 66 3.92 20.62 -6.00
CA ASP A 66 3.31 19.62 -6.88
C ASP A 66 4.29 19.34 -8.01
N THR A 67 4.75 18.10 -8.13
CA THR A 67 5.71 17.74 -9.16
C THR A 67 5.16 18.00 -10.56
N ALA A 68 3.86 17.78 -10.81
CA ALA A 68 3.26 18.01 -12.12
C ALA A 68 3.31 19.49 -12.51
N ALA A 69 2.94 20.38 -11.59
CA ALA A 69 3.03 21.83 -11.81
C ALA A 69 4.50 22.28 -11.94
N ALA A 70 5.39 21.73 -11.11
CA ALA A 70 6.81 22.05 -11.12
C ALA A 70 7.52 21.65 -12.43
N TYR A 71 7.10 20.56 -13.08
CA TYR A 71 7.61 20.18 -14.41
C TYR A 71 7.23 21.18 -15.50
N LEU A 72 6.10 21.86 -15.36
CA LEU A 72 5.63 22.88 -16.29
C LEU A 72 6.22 24.27 -16.00
N SER A 73 6.97 24.44 -14.90
CA SER A 73 7.63 25.70 -14.54
C SER A 73 8.62 26.13 -15.63
N THR A 74 8.74 27.43 -15.88
CA THR A 74 9.78 27.99 -16.77
C THR A 74 11.16 28.03 -16.11
N ASP A 75 11.24 27.98 -14.78
CA ASP A 75 12.50 27.89 -14.04
C ASP A 75 13.13 26.49 -14.13
N ALA A 76 14.32 26.40 -14.74
CA ALA A 76 15.05 25.16 -14.91
C ALA A 76 15.43 24.50 -13.57
N THR A 77 15.67 25.28 -12.52
CA THR A 77 16.03 24.75 -11.19
C THR A 77 14.85 24.02 -10.57
N THR A 78 13.65 24.61 -10.64
CA THR A 78 12.41 24.00 -10.16
C THR A 78 12.11 22.69 -10.90
N ARG A 79 12.22 22.67 -12.24
CA ARG A 79 12.05 21.43 -13.03
C ARG A 79 13.03 20.33 -12.63
N ALA A 80 14.32 20.67 -12.52
CA ALA A 80 15.35 19.70 -12.12
C ALA A 80 15.10 19.12 -10.73
N ARG A 81 14.66 19.95 -9.77
CA ARG A 81 14.31 19.49 -8.41
C ARG A 81 13.07 18.59 -8.40
N ALA A 82 12.05 18.87 -9.19
CA ALA A 82 10.89 17.99 -9.34
C ALA A 82 11.30 16.62 -9.92
N GLY A 83 12.19 16.63 -10.93
CA GLY A 83 12.84 15.45 -11.47
C GLY A 83 13.54 14.61 -10.40
N LEU A 84 14.39 15.26 -9.60
CA LEU A 84 15.10 14.60 -8.51
C LEU A 84 14.14 14.04 -7.44
N ALA A 85 13.07 14.78 -7.10
CA ALA A 85 12.09 14.33 -6.12
C ALA A 85 11.40 13.04 -6.55
N LEU A 86 10.89 12.96 -7.79
CA LEU A 86 10.28 11.74 -8.30
C LEU A 86 11.30 10.60 -8.46
N HIS A 87 12.52 10.89 -8.91
CA HIS A 87 13.57 9.88 -8.99
C HIS A 87 13.86 9.26 -7.61
N ARG A 88 14.03 10.08 -6.57
CA ARG A 88 14.27 9.60 -5.20
C ARG A 88 13.09 8.79 -4.66
N LEU A 89 11.85 9.24 -4.89
CA LEU A 89 10.66 8.46 -4.51
C LEU A 89 10.58 7.12 -5.26
N ALA A 90 10.93 7.09 -6.55
CA ALA A 90 10.97 5.86 -7.32
C ALA A 90 12.01 4.87 -6.74
N THR A 91 13.14 5.35 -6.22
CA THR A 91 14.12 4.44 -5.59
C THR A 91 13.59 3.74 -4.34
N LEU A 92 12.54 4.25 -3.69
CA LEU A 92 11.92 3.61 -2.52
C LEU A 92 11.16 2.33 -2.86
N VAL A 93 10.88 2.05 -4.14
CA VAL A 93 10.24 0.80 -4.57
C VAL A 93 11.25 -0.25 -5.04
N ASP A 94 12.49 0.17 -5.32
CA ASP A 94 13.58 -0.69 -5.74
C ASP A 94 13.98 -1.67 -4.63
N MET A 95 14.49 -2.84 -5.02
CA MET A 95 15.07 -3.79 -4.08
C MET A 95 16.24 -3.16 -3.30
N GLY A 96 16.32 -3.44 -2.00
CA GLY A 96 17.25 -2.89 -1.01
C GLY A 96 16.76 -1.61 -0.30
N ASN A 97 15.72 -0.94 -0.82
CA ASN A 97 15.30 0.39 -0.36
C ASN A 97 13.90 0.45 0.23
N ARG A 98 13.16 -0.66 0.26
CA ARG A 98 11.75 -0.63 0.63
C ARG A 98 11.50 -0.38 2.12
N THR A 99 12.52 -0.65 2.92
CA THR A 99 12.55 -0.44 4.38
C THR A 99 12.60 1.02 4.80
N TYR A 100 12.89 1.92 3.87
CA TYR A 100 12.93 3.35 4.14
C TYR A 100 11.53 3.94 4.35
N TRP A 101 10.47 3.25 3.91
CA TRP A 101 9.08 3.67 4.10
C TRP A 101 8.61 3.68 5.56
N ASP A 102 9.34 3.01 6.46
CA ASP A 102 8.89 2.82 7.84
C ASP A 102 9.08 4.05 8.72
N ARG A 103 10.00 4.94 8.34
CA ARG A 103 10.31 6.15 9.10
C ARG A 103 10.33 7.35 8.18
N MET A 104 9.42 8.30 8.42
CA MET A 104 9.17 9.42 7.52
C MET A 104 9.19 10.73 8.31
N PHE A 105 9.89 11.74 7.79
CA PHE A 105 10.13 13.01 8.48
C PHE A 105 9.95 14.20 7.54
N LEU A 106 9.41 15.30 8.06
CA LEU A 106 9.55 16.61 7.43
C LEU A 106 10.78 17.29 8.03
N ALA A 107 11.79 17.61 7.22
CA ALA A 107 13.07 18.16 7.67
C ALA A 107 13.30 19.60 7.18
N ASN A 108 13.90 20.42 8.05
CA ASN A 108 14.23 21.82 7.81
C ASN A 108 15.69 22.02 7.40
N ARG A 109 16.14 21.25 6.40
CA ARG A 109 17.54 21.24 5.99
C ARG A 109 18.01 22.63 5.56
N GLY A 110 18.98 23.18 6.28
CA GLY A 110 19.53 24.53 6.04
C GLY A 110 18.55 25.69 6.29
N GLY A 111 17.42 25.46 6.97
CA GLY A 111 16.49 26.53 7.32
C GLY A 111 16.86 27.23 8.62
N SER A 112 16.98 28.56 8.59
CA SER A 112 17.39 29.37 9.75
C SER A 112 16.28 29.62 10.78
N SER A 113 15.02 29.37 10.41
CA SER A 113 13.86 29.70 11.25
C SER A 113 13.08 28.45 11.63
N ALA A 114 12.67 28.38 12.90
CA ALA A 114 11.72 27.39 13.37
C ALA A 114 10.31 27.73 12.87
N LEU A 115 9.50 26.71 12.62
CA LEU A 115 8.20 26.87 11.99
C LEU A 115 7.14 26.07 12.69
N GLN A 116 6.05 26.72 13.09
CA GLN A 116 4.91 26.01 13.65
C GLN A 116 4.05 25.46 12.51
N VAL A 117 4.09 24.14 12.32
CA VAL A 117 3.32 23.44 11.28
C VAL A 117 1.94 23.13 11.84
N ALA A 118 0.93 23.87 11.37
CA ALA A 118 -0.46 23.67 11.76
C ALA A 118 -1.05 22.41 11.12
N ARG A 119 -0.88 22.26 9.81
CA ARG A 119 -1.40 21.12 9.03
C ARG A 119 -0.41 20.71 7.94
N LEU A 120 -0.36 19.41 7.64
CA LEU A 120 0.41 18.86 6.54
C LEU A 120 -0.46 17.90 5.74
N ARG A 121 -0.40 18.02 4.42
CA ARG A 121 -0.90 17.04 3.45
C ARG A 121 0.25 16.55 2.58
N ILE A 122 0.37 15.24 2.42
CA ILE A 122 1.29 14.57 1.50
C ILE A 122 0.48 13.50 0.78
N ALA A 123 0.51 13.52 -0.55
CA ALA A 123 -0.09 12.49 -1.37
C ALA A 123 0.79 12.11 -2.55
N LEU A 124 0.65 10.85 -2.96
CA LEU A 124 1.43 10.23 -4.02
C LEU A 124 0.50 9.62 -5.05
N THR A 125 0.70 9.96 -6.31
CA THR A 125 0.05 9.27 -7.43
C THR A 125 1.00 8.21 -7.98
N TYR A 126 0.48 7.02 -8.30
CA TYR A 126 1.25 5.92 -8.86
C TYR A 126 0.91 5.68 -10.32
N GLY A 127 1.94 5.46 -11.16
CA GLY A 127 1.79 5.01 -12.55
C GLY A 127 1.59 3.50 -12.65
N GLY A 128 1.18 3.02 -13.83
CA GLY A 128 1.10 1.56 -14.13
C GLY A 128 0.09 0.77 -13.28
N VAL A 129 -0.88 1.46 -12.70
CA VAL A 129 -1.96 0.80 -11.95
C VAL A 129 -3.00 0.33 -12.97
N THR A 130 -2.99 -0.97 -13.26
CA THR A 130 -3.87 -1.60 -14.25
C THR A 130 -5.10 -2.29 -13.64
N TYR A 131 -5.12 -2.52 -12.32
CA TYR A 131 -6.25 -3.20 -11.66
C TYR A 131 -7.39 -2.26 -11.27
N ARG A 132 -8.62 -2.82 -11.23
CA ARG A 132 -9.84 -2.14 -10.76
C ARG A 132 -9.69 -1.73 -9.29
N ARG A 133 -10.20 -0.55 -8.97
CA ARG A 133 -10.19 0.03 -7.62
C ARG A 133 -11.61 0.26 -7.14
N PRO A 134 -11.83 0.25 -5.81
CA PRO A 134 -13.08 0.72 -5.25
C PRO A 134 -13.38 2.15 -5.73
N PRO A 135 -14.64 2.49 -6.06
CA PRO A 135 -15.04 3.84 -6.48
C PRO A 135 -14.55 4.95 -5.53
N GLU A 136 -14.52 4.66 -4.23
CA GLU A 136 -14.03 5.57 -3.19
C GLU A 136 -12.52 5.89 -3.27
N LEU A 137 -11.75 5.17 -4.08
CA LEU A 137 -10.29 5.29 -4.26
C LEU A 137 -9.88 5.34 -5.75
N GLU A 138 -10.79 5.80 -6.61
CA GLU A 138 -10.61 5.81 -8.07
C GLU A 138 -9.42 6.65 -8.57
N GLU A 139 -9.01 7.67 -7.82
CA GLU A 139 -7.78 8.37 -8.15
C GLU A 139 -6.56 7.49 -7.83
N LYS A 140 -5.57 7.48 -8.74
CA LYS A 140 -4.24 6.84 -8.52
C LYS A 140 -3.48 7.41 -7.30
N GLU A 141 -4.07 8.37 -6.61
CA GLU A 141 -3.58 9.07 -5.44
C GLU A 141 -3.77 8.24 -4.16
N ILE A 142 -2.70 8.07 -3.39
CA ILE A 142 -2.76 7.71 -1.97
C ILE A 142 -2.38 8.93 -1.15
N VAL A 143 -3.31 9.35 -0.30
CA VAL A 143 -3.02 10.33 0.74
C VAL A 143 -2.22 9.68 1.86
N ILE A 144 -0.94 10.03 1.94
CA ILE A 144 0.00 9.49 2.93
C ILE A 144 -0.18 10.19 4.27
N VAL A 145 -0.26 11.52 4.27
CA VAL A 145 -0.54 12.36 5.44
C VAL A 145 -1.61 13.36 5.05
N ASP A 146 -2.60 13.59 5.90
CA ASP A 146 -3.53 14.71 5.78
C ASP A 146 -4.15 15.04 7.13
N ARG A 147 -3.37 15.70 7.99
CA ARG A 147 -3.74 15.92 9.39
C ARG A 147 -3.20 17.23 9.95
N PRO A 148 -3.85 17.77 10.99
CA PRO A 148 -3.20 18.72 11.89
C PRO A 148 -1.94 18.09 12.46
N ILE A 149 -0.82 18.82 12.38
CA ILE A 149 0.46 18.39 12.95
C ILE A 149 0.64 19.05 14.31
N GLY A 150 0.39 20.36 14.40
CA GLY A 150 0.48 21.11 15.65
C GLY A 150 1.87 21.09 16.29
N ALA A 151 2.93 20.91 15.49
CA ALA A 151 4.29 20.77 15.98
C ALA A 151 5.22 21.82 15.37
N THR A 152 6.26 22.19 16.13
CA THR A 152 7.30 23.09 15.66
C THR A 152 8.38 22.30 14.94
N LEU A 153 8.60 22.63 13.68
CA LEU A 153 9.73 22.19 12.87
C LEU A 153 10.93 23.06 13.24
N PRO A 154 11.94 22.54 13.97
CA PRO A 154 13.04 23.38 14.48
C PRO A 154 13.90 23.95 13.35
N ALA A 155 14.62 25.04 13.63
CA ALA A 155 15.67 25.57 12.74
C ALA A 155 16.86 24.61 12.65
N ASN A 156 17.79 24.90 11.74
CA ASN A 156 19.11 24.26 11.63
C ASN A 156 19.04 22.73 11.55
N ASP A 157 18.39 22.22 10.51
CA ASP A 157 18.24 20.77 10.24
C ASP A 157 17.30 20.02 11.20
N GLY A 158 16.44 20.75 11.92
CA GLY A 158 15.38 20.14 12.73
C GLY A 158 14.37 19.33 11.91
N GLU A 159 13.73 18.34 12.55
CA GLU A 159 12.76 17.46 11.90
C GLU A 159 11.50 17.22 12.75
N ILE A 160 10.40 16.88 12.08
CA ILE A 160 9.18 16.36 12.70
C ILE A 160 8.94 14.94 12.15
N SER A 161 8.78 13.97 13.04
CA SER A 161 8.32 12.62 12.66
C SER A 161 6.87 12.65 12.18
N LEU A 162 6.64 12.04 11.02
CA LEU A 162 5.31 11.96 10.39
C LEU A 162 4.64 10.60 10.58
N GLU A 163 5.30 9.63 11.23
CA GLU A 163 4.85 8.23 11.30
C GLU A 163 3.44 8.07 11.89
N SER A 164 3.16 8.76 13.00
CA SER A 164 1.84 8.69 13.65
C SER A 164 0.77 9.33 12.78
N ALA A 165 1.06 10.47 12.16
CA ALA A 165 0.15 11.15 11.26
C ALA A 165 -0.14 10.29 10.02
N ALA A 166 0.89 9.71 9.41
CA ALA A 166 0.77 8.86 8.23
C ALA A 166 -0.07 7.61 8.50
N ARG A 167 0.24 6.89 9.58
CA ARG A 167 -0.50 5.69 10.00
C ARG A 167 -1.98 5.99 10.22
N LYS A 168 -2.29 7.10 10.89
CA LYS A 168 -3.69 7.50 11.15
C LYS A 168 -4.41 7.98 9.90
N THR A 169 -3.74 8.64 8.96
CA THR A 169 -4.33 9.05 7.68
C THR A 169 -4.65 7.83 6.83
N ARG A 170 -3.68 6.93 6.62
CA ARG A 170 -3.90 5.74 5.79
C ARG A 170 -4.97 4.81 6.35
N ARG A 171 -5.03 4.61 7.66
CA ARG A 171 -6.12 3.86 8.31
C ARG A 171 -7.49 4.49 8.06
N ALA A 172 -7.60 5.80 8.24
CA ALA A 172 -8.85 6.52 7.98
C ALA A 172 -9.28 6.45 6.51
N LEU A 173 -8.33 6.48 5.56
CA LEU A 173 -8.58 6.39 4.12
C LEU A 173 -9.35 5.12 3.74
N VAL A 174 -9.14 4.01 4.47
CA VAL A 174 -9.79 2.72 4.21
C VAL A 174 -10.77 2.31 5.32
N GLY A 175 -11.25 3.28 6.10
CA GLY A 175 -12.24 3.02 7.16
C GLY A 175 -11.78 2.06 8.27
N VAL A 176 -10.46 1.92 8.47
CA VAL A 176 -9.89 1.09 9.54
C VAL A 176 -9.72 1.96 10.80
N ASP A 177 -10.27 1.48 11.91
CA ASP A 177 -10.29 2.19 13.19
C ASP A 177 -9.62 1.37 14.32
N SER A 178 -9.82 1.78 15.58
CA SER A 178 -9.29 1.08 16.74
C SER A 178 -9.97 -0.25 17.04
N ASN A 179 -11.18 -0.50 16.53
CA ASN A 179 -11.95 -1.72 16.76
C ASN A 179 -11.72 -2.77 15.66
N SER A 180 -11.14 -2.35 14.54
CA SER A 180 -10.78 -3.21 13.42
C SER A 180 -9.77 -4.30 13.82
N PRO A 181 -9.76 -5.47 13.16
CA PRO A 181 -8.76 -6.52 13.39
C PRO A 181 -7.33 -5.99 13.25
N GLU A 182 -6.40 -6.47 14.07
CA GLU A 182 -5.01 -5.99 14.08
C GLU A 182 -4.33 -6.15 12.71
N LEU A 183 -4.61 -7.26 12.04
CA LEU A 183 -4.20 -7.50 10.66
C LEU A 183 -4.53 -6.33 9.72
N LEU A 184 -5.76 -5.81 9.74
CA LEU A 184 -6.17 -4.71 8.87
C LEU A 184 -5.50 -3.40 9.29
N LYS A 185 -5.28 -3.20 10.59
CA LYS A 185 -4.58 -2.02 11.12
C LYS A 185 -3.11 -1.98 10.68
N LEU A 186 -2.47 -3.14 10.55
CA LEU A 186 -1.12 -3.29 10.01
C LEU A 186 -1.12 -3.00 8.50
N LEU A 187 -1.97 -3.69 7.73
CA LEU A 187 -2.09 -3.52 6.28
C LEU A 187 -2.41 -2.07 5.89
N ALA A 188 -3.39 -1.46 6.54
CA ALA A 188 -3.77 -0.08 6.29
C ALA A 188 -2.66 0.91 6.68
N GLY A 189 -1.84 0.60 7.68
CA GLY A 189 -0.68 1.43 8.04
C GLY A 189 0.37 1.53 6.92
N ASP A 190 0.39 0.52 6.05
CA ASP A 190 1.37 0.36 4.98
C ASP A 190 0.84 0.71 3.58
N LEU A 191 -0.38 1.25 3.46
CA LEU A 191 -0.91 1.72 2.18
C LEU A 191 0.05 2.69 1.47
N GLY A 192 0.36 2.39 0.22
CA GLY A 192 1.29 3.13 -0.62
C GLY A 192 2.76 2.84 -0.32
N LYS A 193 3.08 2.04 0.69
CA LYS A 193 4.45 1.57 0.86
C LYS A 193 4.73 0.44 -0.11
N SER A 194 5.92 0.44 -0.68
CA SER A 194 6.48 -0.80 -1.21
C SER A 194 7.08 -1.56 -0.04
N GLY A 195 6.70 -2.82 0.13
CA GLY A 195 6.96 -3.52 1.40
C GLY A 195 8.45 -3.88 1.64
N SER A 196 8.89 -4.01 2.89
CA SER A 196 10.31 -4.15 3.32
C SER A 196 11.07 -5.42 2.87
N ASP A 197 12.28 -5.25 2.34
CA ASP A 197 13.22 -6.33 1.96
C ASP A 197 14.50 -6.38 2.83
N ALA A 198 14.57 -5.64 3.94
CA ALA A 198 15.63 -5.85 4.93
C ALA A 198 15.16 -6.77 6.06
N ALA A 199 16.13 -7.47 6.64
CA ALA A 199 15.98 -8.29 7.83
C ALA A 199 15.14 -7.55 8.87
N ASP A 200 14.07 -8.20 9.37
CA ASP A 200 13.23 -7.64 10.41
C ASP A 200 13.81 -7.90 11.81
N ASN A 201 13.18 -7.35 12.85
CA ASN A 201 13.57 -7.58 14.24
C ASN A 201 13.33 -9.05 14.69
N HIS A 202 12.83 -9.92 13.81
CA HIS A 202 12.55 -11.33 14.08
C HIS A 202 13.63 -12.28 13.52
N GLY A 203 14.72 -11.77 12.96
CA GLY A 203 15.90 -12.56 12.58
C GLY A 203 16.60 -12.03 11.34
N LYS A 204 17.30 -12.90 10.60
CA LYS A 204 17.92 -12.54 9.31
C LYS A 204 16.93 -12.52 8.15
N ASN A 205 15.64 -12.77 8.39
CA ASN A 205 14.64 -12.93 7.34
C ASN A 205 13.94 -11.60 7.08
N PRO A 206 14.06 -11.03 5.87
CA PRO A 206 13.29 -9.85 5.52
C PRO A 206 11.78 -10.12 5.48
N LYS A 207 10.99 -9.04 5.45
CA LYS A 207 9.54 -9.12 5.24
C LYS A 207 9.20 -9.68 3.85
N TYR A 208 10.08 -9.47 2.86
CA TYR A 208 10.05 -10.10 1.53
C TYR A 208 11.42 -10.64 1.13
N GLY A 209 11.45 -11.83 0.55
CA GLY A 209 12.65 -12.39 -0.05
C GLY A 209 13.14 -11.57 -1.27
N PRO A 210 14.37 -11.84 -1.75
CA PRO A 210 14.92 -11.16 -2.93
C PRO A 210 14.31 -11.64 -4.26
N ARG A 211 13.48 -12.69 -4.24
CA ARG A 211 12.87 -13.24 -5.45
C ARG A 211 11.50 -12.61 -5.69
N LEU A 212 11.21 -12.29 -6.95
CA LEU A 212 9.99 -11.56 -7.33
C LEU A 212 8.76 -12.46 -7.47
N ASP A 213 8.97 -13.77 -7.65
CA ASP A 213 7.95 -14.76 -8.02
C ASP A 213 6.94 -15.08 -6.90
N ASN A 214 7.27 -14.83 -5.64
CA ASN A 214 6.46 -15.29 -4.50
C ASN A 214 5.88 -14.19 -3.61
N LEU A 215 6.03 -12.93 -4.03
CA LEU A 215 5.84 -11.77 -3.15
C LEU A 215 4.41 -11.55 -2.67
N CYS A 216 3.41 -11.93 -3.46
CA CYS A 216 2.01 -11.84 -3.04
C CYS A 216 1.72 -12.79 -1.87
N SER A 217 2.31 -13.99 -1.89
CA SER A 217 2.17 -14.97 -0.81
C SER A 217 2.99 -14.60 0.42
N GLU A 218 4.21 -14.10 0.22
CA GLU A 218 5.03 -13.54 1.30
C GLU A 218 4.35 -12.35 1.98
N PHE A 219 3.65 -11.51 1.20
CA PHE A 219 2.81 -10.43 1.72
C PHE A 219 1.76 -10.96 2.67
N ALA A 220 0.92 -11.89 2.22
CA ALA A 220 -0.14 -12.43 3.08
C ALA A 220 0.43 -13.15 4.31
N SER A 221 1.45 -13.99 4.09
CA SER A 221 2.21 -14.73 5.10
C SER A 221 2.75 -13.83 6.21
N TRP A 222 3.45 -12.75 5.84
CA TRP A 222 4.07 -11.85 6.80
C TRP A 222 3.03 -11.13 7.66
N TYR A 223 1.98 -10.58 7.05
CA TYR A 223 0.98 -9.85 7.81
C TYR A 223 0.18 -10.74 8.76
N TYR A 224 -0.11 -11.98 8.35
CA TYR A 224 -0.72 -12.93 9.27
C TYR A 224 0.21 -13.29 10.43
N TYR A 225 1.50 -13.47 10.17
CA TYR A 225 2.49 -13.70 11.23
C TYR A 225 2.55 -12.53 12.22
N GLU A 226 2.66 -11.30 11.73
CA GLU A 226 2.70 -10.08 12.56
C GLU A 226 1.41 -9.89 13.38
N ALA A 227 0.28 -10.28 12.81
CA ALA A 227 -1.01 -10.27 13.50
C ALA A 227 -1.19 -11.46 14.48
N GLY A 228 -0.20 -12.36 14.60
CA GLY A 228 -0.27 -13.54 15.45
C GLY A 228 -1.27 -14.62 14.98
N ILE A 229 -1.69 -14.56 13.71
CA ILE A 229 -2.64 -15.51 13.12
C ILE A 229 -1.91 -16.82 12.84
N LYS A 230 -2.55 -17.92 13.26
CA LYS A 230 -2.08 -19.29 13.03
C LYS A 230 -3.14 -20.09 12.30
N VAL A 231 -2.74 -20.87 11.31
CA VAL A 231 -3.63 -21.79 10.61
C VAL A 231 -3.33 -23.21 11.08
N ASN A 232 -4.31 -23.88 11.67
CA ASN A 232 -4.15 -25.19 12.31
C ASN A 232 -3.00 -25.21 13.35
N GLY A 233 -2.88 -24.14 14.15
CA GLY A 233 -1.83 -23.99 15.16
C GLY A 233 -0.43 -23.73 14.61
N LYS A 234 -0.23 -23.77 13.29
CA LYS A 234 1.04 -23.50 12.62
C LYS A 234 1.21 -22.01 12.37
N SER A 235 2.43 -21.52 12.57
CA SER A 235 2.82 -20.19 12.08
C SER A 235 2.71 -20.18 10.56
N VAL A 236 2.29 -19.04 10.04
CA VAL A 236 2.20 -18.75 8.61
C VAL A 236 3.40 -17.94 8.13
N ARG A 237 4.44 -17.76 8.96
CA ARG A 237 5.71 -17.12 8.57
C ARG A 237 6.41 -17.93 7.48
N ASP A 238 7.07 -17.23 6.56
CA ASP A 238 7.94 -17.79 5.51
C ASP A 238 7.23 -18.76 4.56
N VAL A 239 5.96 -18.46 4.27
CA VAL A 239 5.25 -19.13 3.19
C VAL A 239 5.57 -18.42 1.87
N GLU A 240 6.64 -18.90 1.23
CA GLU A 240 7.17 -18.39 -0.05
C GLU A 240 6.39 -18.88 -1.26
N GLY A 241 5.10 -19.19 -1.16
CA GLY A 241 4.33 -19.59 -2.34
C GLY A 241 2.83 -19.63 -2.09
N THR A 242 2.05 -19.09 -3.03
CA THR A 242 0.58 -19.07 -2.95
C THR A 242 0.01 -20.48 -2.76
N GLN A 243 0.57 -21.48 -3.45
CA GLN A 243 0.15 -22.88 -3.29
C GLN A 243 0.36 -23.43 -1.87
N ARG A 244 1.39 -22.97 -1.15
CA ARG A 244 1.62 -23.40 0.24
C ARG A 244 0.60 -22.77 1.19
N LEU A 245 0.18 -21.51 0.96
CA LEU A 245 -0.95 -20.91 1.70
C LEU A 245 -2.24 -21.68 1.42
N HIS A 246 -2.53 -21.97 0.14
CA HIS A 246 -3.66 -22.80 -0.27
C HIS A 246 -3.73 -24.10 0.51
N ASP A 247 -2.66 -24.88 0.45
CA ASP A 247 -2.59 -26.21 1.06
C ASP A 247 -2.75 -26.12 2.58
N LEU A 248 -2.18 -25.10 3.21
CA LEU A 248 -2.33 -24.87 4.65
C LEU A 248 -3.78 -24.64 5.08
N PHE A 249 -4.53 -23.80 4.35
CA PHE A 249 -5.96 -23.59 4.63
C PHE A 249 -6.81 -24.82 4.26
N LYS A 250 -6.42 -25.57 3.23
CA LYS A 250 -7.07 -26.81 2.82
C LYS A 250 -6.90 -27.90 3.87
N GLU A 251 -5.68 -28.14 4.34
CA GLU A 251 -5.35 -29.09 5.42
C GLU A 251 -6.09 -28.74 6.72
N ALA A 252 -6.25 -27.45 7.02
CA ALA A 252 -7.04 -26.98 8.15
C ALA A 252 -8.56 -27.17 7.99
N GLY A 253 -9.03 -27.59 6.81
CA GLY A 253 -10.45 -27.69 6.49
C GLY A 253 -11.15 -26.33 6.52
N ARG A 254 -10.45 -25.26 6.13
CA ARG A 254 -10.91 -23.86 6.16
C ARG A 254 -10.87 -23.17 4.80
N LEU A 255 -10.66 -23.94 3.72
CA LEU A 255 -10.63 -23.43 2.36
C LEU A 255 -11.98 -23.62 1.67
N TYR A 256 -12.44 -22.57 1.01
CA TYR A 256 -13.68 -22.53 0.25
C TYR A 256 -13.37 -22.11 -1.19
N THR A 257 -14.02 -22.71 -2.17
CA THR A 257 -13.91 -22.38 -3.59
C THR A 257 -15.15 -21.62 -4.03
N TYR A 258 -14.94 -20.53 -4.76
CA TYR A 258 -15.99 -19.84 -5.51
C TYR A 258 -15.86 -20.32 -6.94
N LYS A 259 -16.84 -21.09 -7.40
CA LYS A 259 -16.85 -21.66 -8.75
C LYS A 259 -17.81 -20.90 -9.65
N ARG A 260 -17.41 -20.79 -10.90
CA ARG A 260 -18.22 -20.21 -11.97
C ARG A 260 -19.62 -20.84 -12.02
N GLY A 261 -20.65 -20.01 -11.84
CA GLY A 261 -22.06 -20.39 -11.96
C GLY A 261 -22.76 -20.83 -10.67
N GLU A 262 -22.03 -21.01 -9.56
CA GLU A 262 -22.65 -21.36 -8.27
C GLU A 262 -23.02 -20.14 -7.42
N ASP A 263 -22.40 -18.98 -7.71
CA ASP A 263 -22.53 -17.71 -6.98
C ASP A 263 -22.38 -17.86 -5.45
N LYS A 264 -21.65 -18.89 -4.99
CA LYS A 264 -21.47 -19.28 -3.59
C LYS A 264 -20.06 -19.80 -3.37
N LEU A 265 -19.56 -19.61 -2.15
CA LEU A 265 -18.33 -20.24 -1.67
C LEU A 265 -18.66 -21.59 -1.06
N ILE A 266 -18.15 -22.68 -1.63
CA ILE A 266 -18.34 -24.05 -1.14
C ILE A 266 -17.04 -24.57 -0.55
N LYS A 267 -17.11 -25.23 0.60
CA LYS A 267 -15.96 -25.83 1.26
C LYS A 267 -15.30 -26.87 0.35
N VAL A 268 -13.99 -26.77 0.16
CA VAL A 268 -13.23 -27.74 -0.64
C VAL A 268 -13.37 -29.13 -0.01
N GLY A 269 -13.87 -30.10 -0.79
CA GLY A 269 -14.11 -31.47 -0.34
C GLY A 269 -15.36 -31.65 0.53
N GLY A 270 -16.30 -30.69 0.57
CA GLY A 270 -17.54 -30.79 1.33
C GLY A 270 -18.72 -30.04 0.71
N THR A 271 -19.80 -29.89 1.47
CA THR A 271 -21.04 -29.21 1.04
C THR A 271 -21.35 -27.94 1.82
N GLN A 272 -20.56 -27.64 2.85
CA GLN A 272 -20.74 -26.44 3.67
C GLN A 272 -20.47 -25.18 2.84
N THR A 273 -21.34 -24.19 2.95
CA THR A 273 -21.15 -22.89 2.29
C THR A 273 -20.56 -21.85 3.23
N TYR A 274 -19.90 -20.84 2.65
CA TYR A 274 -19.43 -19.66 3.39
C TYR A 274 -19.97 -18.37 2.78
N ALA A 275 -21.13 -17.92 3.26
CA ALA A 275 -21.83 -16.79 2.66
C ALA A 275 -21.12 -15.43 2.82
N HIS A 276 -20.34 -15.27 3.89
CA HIS A 276 -19.78 -13.96 4.27
C HIS A 276 -18.31 -14.08 4.71
N PRO A 277 -17.38 -14.12 3.74
CA PRO A 277 -15.96 -13.86 4.00
C PRO A 277 -15.77 -12.62 4.87
N ARG A 278 -14.88 -12.74 5.84
CA ARG A 278 -14.61 -11.71 6.83
C ARG A 278 -13.40 -10.88 6.42
N PRO A 279 -13.34 -9.61 6.85
CA PRO A 279 -12.11 -8.84 6.79
C PRO A 279 -10.96 -9.60 7.46
N GLY A 280 -9.86 -9.78 6.74
CA GLY A 280 -8.70 -10.55 7.15
C GLY A 280 -8.61 -11.96 6.56
N ASP A 281 -9.69 -12.49 5.97
CA ASP A 281 -9.64 -13.78 5.27
C ASP A 281 -8.70 -13.72 4.05
N PHE A 282 -8.10 -14.87 3.75
CA PHE A 282 -7.25 -15.05 2.58
C PHE A 282 -8.11 -15.12 1.31
N LEU A 283 -7.73 -14.40 0.26
CA LEU A 283 -8.29 -14.56 -1.08
C LEU A 283 -7.18 -14.97 -2.04
N GLU A 284 -7.39 -16.08 -2.73
CA GLU A 284 -6.52 -16.61 -3.76
C GLU A 284 -7.20 -16.48 -5.12
N ARG A 285 -6.44 -16.00 -6.12
CA ARG A 285 -6.76 -16.23 -7.53
C ARG A 285 -5.98 -17.46 -7.99
N ARG A 286 -6.69 -18.46 -8.49
CA ARG A 286 -6.11 -19.62 -9.16
C ARG A 286 -6.02 -19.32 -10.64
N GLY A 287 -4.99 -19.82 -11.31
CA GLY A 287 -4.98 -19.90 -12.77
C GLY A 287 -4.58 -21.29 -13.22
N THR A 288 -4.17 -21.41 -14.48
CA THR A 288 -4.02 -22.71 -15.15
C THR A 288 -2.97 -23.63 -14.53
N GLU A 289 -1.94 -23.07 -13.90
CA GLU A 289 -0.85 -23.84 -13.28
C GLU A 289 -1.01 -24.02 -11.76
N GLY A 290 -2.11 -23.52 -11.18
CA GLY A 290 -2.39 -23.62 -9.74
C GLY A 290 -2.61 -22.25 -9.10
N ALA A 291 -2.30 -22.15 -7.80
CA ALA A 291 -2.51 -20.94 -7.04
C ALA A 291 -1.52 -19.84 -7.48
N GLU A 292 -2.01 -18.75 -8.10
CA GLU A 292 -1.16 -17.74 -8.74
C GLU A 292 -1.00 -16.47 -7.90
N HIS A 293 -2.07 -16.02 -7.22
CA HIS A 293 -2.03 -14.73 -6.51
C HIS A 293 -2.69 -14.79 -5.14
N SER A 294 -2.04 -14.17 -4.15
CA SER A 294 -2.47 -14.12 -2.76
C SER A 294 -2.85 -12.70 -2.36
N MET A 295 -4.03 -12.53 -1.76
CA MET A 295 -4.58 -11.25 -1.32
C MET A 295 -5.25 -11.40 0.05
N ILE A 296 -5.50 -10.29 0.75
CA ILE A 296 -6.21 -10.29 2.04
C ILE A 296 -7.50 -9.49 1.91
N ILE A 297 -8.63 -10.08 2.27
CA ILE A 297 -9.94 -9.43 2.18
C ILE A 297 -10.00 -8.26 3.15
N HIS A 298 -10.32 -7.08 2.63
CA HIS A 298 -10.68 -5.91 3.44
C HIS A 298 -12.20 -5.85 3.64
N ARG A 299 -12.98 -6.06 2.57
CA ARG A 299 -14.43 -6.02 2.58
C ARG A 299 -15.01 -6.99 1.56
N TRP A 300 -16.01 -7.77 1.97
CA TRP A 300 -16.80 -8.60 1.06
C TRP A 300 -18.08 -7.86 0.67
N ILE A 301 -18.39 -7.86 -0.62
CA ILE A 301 -19.60 -7.25 -1.17
C ILE A 301 -20.42 -8.38 -1.80
N PRO A 302 -21.56 -8.78 -1.21
CA PRO A 302 -22.40 -9.82 -1.79
C PRO A 302 -22.95 -9.35 -3.15
N GLY A 303 -23.12 -10.31 -4.07
CA GLY A 303 -23.79 -10.04 -5.34
C GLY A 303 -25.27 -9.72 -5.14
N ASN A 304 -25.81 -8.91 -6.04
CA ASN A 304 -27.24 -8.64 -6.15
C ASN A 304 -27.75 -9.23 -7.47
N PRO A 305 -28.29 -10.46 -7.48
CA PRO A 305 -28.76 -11.12 -8.69
C PRO A 305 -29.81 -10.33 -9.48
N SER A 306 -30.51 -9.40 -8.82
CA SER A 306 -31.52 -8.53 -9.42
C SER A 306 -30.95 -7.23 -9.99
N SER A 307 -29.65 -6.94 -9.84
CA SER A 307 -29.06 -5.71 -10.40
C SER A 307 -29.09 -5.74 -11.93
N THR A 308 -29.42 -4.61 -12.54
CA THR A 308 -29.31 -4.43 -14.00
C THR A 308 -27.86 -4.29 -14.44
N VAL A 309 -26.96 -3.88 -13.53
CA VAL A 309 -25.52 -3.74 -13.77
C VAL A 309 -24.85 -5.10 -13.62
N GLU A 310 -24.23 -5.59 -14.71
CA GLU A 310 -23.71 -6.96 -14.80
C GLU A 310 -22.74 -7.33 -13.65
N HIS A 311 -21.76 -6.47 -13.38
CA HIS A 311 -20.74 -6.75 -12.37
C HIS A 311 -21.25 -6.68 -10.92
N GLU A 312 -22.43 -6.11 -10.68
CA GLU A 312 -23.07 -6.11 -9.37
C GLU A 312 -23.84 -7.40 -9.09
N ARG A 313 -24.08 -8.23 -10.12
CA ARG A 313 -24.83 -9.49 -9.95
C ARG A 313 -24.03 -10.55 -9.19
N SER A 314 -22.71 -10.53 -9.33
CA SER A 314 -21.79 -11.43 -8.63
C SER A 314 -21.21 -10.79 -7.38
N ALA A 315 -20.73 -11.64 -6.47
CA ALA A 315 -19.96 -11.18 -5.33
C ALA A 315 -18.65 -10.51 -5.78
N ARG A 316 -18.21 -9.52 -4.98
CA ARG A 316 -16.97 -8.78 -5.17
C ARG A 316 -16.22 -8.70 -3.86
N ALA A 317 -14.90 -8.59 -3.93
CA ALA A 317 -14.06 -8.37 -2.77
C ALA A 317 -13.25 -7.10 -2.94
N ILE A 318 -13.21 -6.26 -1.92
CA ILE A 318 -12.15 -5.26 -1.77
C ILE A 318 -11.06 -5.91 -0.96
N VAL A 319 -9.84 -5.90 -1.49
CA VAL A 319 -8.69 -6.61 -0.91
C VAL A 319 -7.50 -5.70 -0.77
N PHE A 320 -6.68 -5.94 0.26
CA PHE A 320 -5.31 -5.47 0.27
C PHE A 320 -4.49 -6.31 -0.70
N ASN A 321 -3.84 -5.64 -1.64
CA ASN A 321 -2.96 -6.21 -2.64
C ASN A 321 -1.58 -5.57 -2.50
N GLY A 322 -0.52 -6.34 -2.65
CA GLY A 322 0.85 -5.88 -2.46
C GLY A 322 1.87 -6.89 -3.02
N PRO A 323 3.17 -6.64 -2.82
CA PRO A 323 3.74 -5.56 -2.02
C PRO A 323 4.17 -4.30 -2.80
N TRP A 324 3.79 -4.12 -4.09
CA TRP A 324 4.32 -3.04 -4.94
C TRP A 324 3.30 -2.10 -5.57
N PRO A 325 2.99 -1.01 -4.86
CA PRO A 325 2.97 -0.89 -3.41
C PRO A 325 1.70 -1.55 -2.82
N VAL A 326 1.50 -1.46 -1.51
CA VAL A 326 0.27 -1.91 -0.87
C VAL A 326 -0.90 -1.00 -1.28
N PHE A 327 -1.95 -1.58 -1.85
CA PHE A 327 -3.15 -0.89 -2.32
C PHE A 327 -4.42 -1.64 -1.97
N LEU A 328 -5.56 -0.95 -2.04
CA LEU A 328 -6.83 -1.63 -2.21
C LEU A 328 -7.08 -1.93 -3.69
N ARG A 329 -7.49 -3.16 -3.97
CA ARG A 329 -7.95 -3.63 -5.27
C ARG A 329 -9.39 -4.11 -5.10
N GLU A 330 -10.19 -3.86 -6.12
CA GLU A 330 -11.47 -4.52 -6.27
C GLU A 330 -11.31 -5.76 -7.16
N VAL A 331 -11.84 -6.90 -6.68
CA VAL A 331 -11.81 -8.18 -7.37
C VAL A 331 -13.25 -8.58 -7.69
N HIS A 332 -13.52 -8.80 -8.98
CA HIS A 332 -14.83 -9.21 -9.47
C HIS A 332 -14.75 -10.69 -9.78
N LEU A 333 -15.15 -11.54 -8.82
CA LEU A 333 -14.92 -12.98 -8.90
C LEU A 333 -15.38 -13.58 -10.24
N ARG A 334 -16.58 -13.22 -10.68
CA ARG A 334 -17.17 -13.73 -11.94
C ARG A 334 -16.62 -13.09 -13.22
N ALA A 335 -16.29 -11.79 -13.19
CA ALA A 335 -15.79 -11.10 -14.39
C ALA A 335 -14.32 -11.47 -14.64
N ASP A 336 -13.54 -11.55 -13.57
CA ASP A 336 -12.14 -11.97 -13.63
C ASP A 336 -12.04 -13.49 -13.98
N GLU A 337 -13.05 -14.29 -13.59
CA GLU A 337 -13.24 -15.70 -14.05
C GLU A 337 -13.43 -15.86 -15.57
N ALA A 338 -13.95 -14.84 -16.27
CA ALA A 338 -14.34 -14.95 -17.67
C ALA A 338 -13.15 -14.90 -18.65
N GLU A 339 -11.98 -14.43 -18.19
CA GLU A 339 -10.76 -14.25 -19.01
C GLU A 339 -9.92 -15.54 -19.14
N GLY A 340 -10.32 -16.63 -18.50
CA GLY A 340 -9.80 -17.97 -18.76
C GLY A 340 -9.37 -18.73 -17.49
N ASN A 341 -10.25 -19.62 -17.01
CA ASN A 341 -9.97 -20.67 -16.02
C ASN A 341 -9.55 -20.23 -14.60
N ASP A 342 -9.97 -19.06 -14.14
CA ASP A 342 -9.62 -18.58 -12.81
C ASP A 342 -10.66 -18.96 -11.75
N ASP A 343 -10.44 -19.99 -10.95
CA ASP A 343 -11.25 -20.21 -9.73
C ASP A 343 -10.73 -19.29 -8.61
N PHE A 344 -11.63 -18.78 -7.77
CA PHE A 344 -11.22 -18.08 -6.55
C PHE A 344 -11.33 -19.00 -5.33
N TYR A 345 -10.38 -18.87 -4.41
CA TYR A 345 -10.41 -19.59 -3.14
C TYR A 345 -10.36 -18.60 -1.98
N VAL A 346 -11.16 -18.87 -0.94
CA VAL A 346 -11.17 -18.11 0.30
C VAL A 346 -10.73 -19.00 1.45
N GLY A 347 -9.63 -18.61 2.10
CA GLY A 347 -9.13 -19.23 3.32
C GLY A 347 -9.67 -18.50 4.55
N LYS A 348 -10.52 -19.16 5.32
CA LYS A 348 -11.13 -18.60 6.53
C LYS A 348 -10.14 -18.63 7.70
N ILE A 349 -9.86 -17.47 8.32
CA ILE A 349 -8.97 -17.36 9.49
C ILE A 349 -9.64 -17.77 10.82
#